data_AF-A0AB73PLP8-F1
#
_entry.id   AF-A0AB73PLP8-F1
#
_cell.length_a   1.000
_cell.length_b   1.000
_cell.length_c   1.000
_cell.angle_alpha   90.00
_cell.angle_beta   90.00
_cell.angle_gamma   90.00
#
_symmetry.space_group_name_H-M   'P 1'
#
loop_
_entity.id
_entity.type
_entity.pdbx_description
1 polymer ?
#
loop_
_entity_poly.entity_id
_entity_poly.type
_entity_poly.pdbx_seq_one_letter_code
_entity_poly.pdbx_strand_id
1 'polypeptide(L)'
;MQAGRLRHRVTILNFTSFRDTTGQPVEEWQEGKTIWAEVLGISGREQLQSGAETAQATIRVWVRFRRDVTAASRLKVLTGPFKGAVLNIICPPIPDSKATRLEILCKNGAEK
;
A
#
# COMPACT_ATOMS: atom_id res chain seq x y z
N MET A 1 21.68 11.33 -12.33
CA MET A 1 20.25 11.22 -12.68
C MET A 1 19.81 9.77 -12.50
N GLN A 2 19.08 9.41 -11.42
CA GLN A 2 18.66 8.02 -11.21
C GLN A 2 17.41 7.72 -12.04
N ALA A 3 17.54 6.84 -13.03
CA ALA A 3 16.43 6.31 -13.84
C ALA A 3 15.29 5.84 -12.92
N GLY A 4 14.09 6.39 -13.16
CA GLY A 4 12.94 6.46 -12.25
C GLY A 4 12.83 5.31 -11.24
N ARG A 5 12.89 5.65 -9.96
CA ARG A 5 12.68 4.74 -8.81
C ARG A 5 11.26 4.15 -8.78
N LEU A 6 10.29 4.91 -9.30
CA LEU A 6 8.88 4.48 -9.41
C LEU A 6 8.67 3.58 -10.64
N ARG A 7 9.20 2.36 -10.62
CA ARG A 7 9.12 1.40 -11.74
C ARG A 7 7.90 0.49 -11.70
N HIS A 8 7.23 0.45 -10.57
CA HIS A 8 6.11 -0.44 -10.32
C HIS A 8 4.78 0.30 -10.51
N ARG A 9 3.72 -0.43 -10.84
CA ARG A 9 2.35 0.08 -10.89
C ARG A 9 1.55 -0.54 -9.77
N VAL A 10 0.83 0.29 -9.02
CA VAL A 10 -0.06 -0.14 -7.94
C VAL A 10 -1.42 0.53 -8.13
N THR A 11 -2.49 -0.21 -7.90
CA THR A 11 -3.85 0.31 -7.87
C THR A 11 -4.24 0.53 -6.41
N ILE A 12 -4.73 1.74 -6.12
CA ILE A 12 -5.27 2.06 -4.80
C ILE A 12 -6.67 1.46 -4.73
N LEU A 13 -6.93 0.65 -3.72
CA LEU A 13 -8.26 0.14 -3.41
C LEU A 13 -8.81 0.94 -2.24
N ASN A 14 -9.98 1.53 -2.41
CA ASN A 14 -10.67 2.24 -1.34
C ASN A 14 -11.86 1.41 -0.88
N PHE A 15 -12.02 1.33 0.43
CA PHE A 15 -13.18 0.68 1.03
C PHE A 15 -14.39 1.60 0.88
N THR A 16 -15.43 1.12 0.23
CA THR A 16 -16.70 1.84 0.12
C THR A 16 -17.83 0.96 0.59
N SER A 17 -18.75 1.55 1.35
CA SER A 17 -19.99 0.88 1.75
C SER A 17 -21.17 1.61 1.12
N PHE A 18 -21.99 0.87 0.38
CA PHE A 18 -23.24 1.37 -0.19
C PHE A 18 -24.40 0.53 0.30
N ARG A 19 -25.60 1.12 0.29
CA ARG A 19 -26.82 0.38 0.62
C ARG A 19 -27.37 -0.23 -0.65
N ASP A 20 -27.54 -1.54 -0.64
CA ASP A 20 -28.24 -2.25 -1.71
C ASP A 20 -29.72 -1.88 -1.72
N THR A 21 -30.42 -2.22 -2.81
CA THR A 21 -31.88 -2.05 -2.98
C THR A 21 -32.67 -2.69 -1.83
N THR A 22 -32.12 -3.74 -1.21
CA THR A 22 -32.69 -4.43 -0.03
C THR A 22 -32.42 -3.75 1.31
N GLY A 23 -31.70 -2.63 1.32
CA GLY A 23 -31.33 -1.88 2.53
C GLY A 23 -30.13 -2.45 3.30
N GLN A 24 -29.54 -3.55 2.83
CA GLN A 24 -28.36 -4.15 3.45
C GLN A 24 -27.10 -3.34 3.11
N PRO A 25 -26.21 -3.09 4.08
CA PRO A 25 -24.91 -2.49 3.81
C PRO A 25 -24.03 -3.50 3.06
N VAL A 26 -23.65 -3.17 1.83
CA VAL A 26 -22.68 -3.93 1.04
C VAL A 26 -21.35 -3.22 1.13
N GLU A 27 -20.33 -3.97 1.54
CA GLU A 27 -18.96 -3.50 1.69
C GLU A 27 -18.13 -3.99 0.51
N GLU A 28 -17.65 -3.06 -0.33
CA GLU A 28 -16.87 -3.40 -1.52
C GLU A 28 -15.55 -2.63 -1.57
N TRP A 29 -14.51 -3.30 -2.05
CA TRP A 29 -13.23 -2.66 -2.37
C TRP A 29 -13.28 -2.10 -3.79
N GLN A 30 -13.45 -0.80 -3.90
CA GLN A 30 -13.46 -0.13 -5.18
C GLN A 30 -12.04 0.10 -5.69
N GLU A 31 -11.76 -0.35 -6.92
CA GLU A 31 -10.50 -0.07 -7.61
C GLU A 31 -10.44 1.41 -8.01
N GLY A 32 -9.52 2.15 -7.37
CA GLY A 32 -9.24 3.54 -7.66
C GLY A 32 -8.15 3.72 -8.74
N LYS A 33 -7.35 4.77 -8.61
CA LYS A 33 -6.33 5.12 -9.61
C LYS A 33 -5.12 4.19 -9.56
N THR A 34 -4.70 3.72 -10.72
CA THR A 34 -3.38 3.09 -10.90
C THR A 34 -2.28 4.15 -10.92
N ILE A 35 -1.28 4.00 -10.07
CA ILE A 35 -0.17 4.94 -9.90
C ILE A 35 1.19 4.24 -9.99
N TRP A 36 2.21 5.03 -10.26
CA TRP A 36 3.60 4.59 -10.22
C TRP A 36 4.13 4.59 -8.78
N ALA A 37 4.79 3.49 -8.40
CA ALA A 37 5.33 3.24 -7.08
C ALA A 37 6.69 2.54 -7.15
N GLU A 38 7.47 2.62 -6.07
CA GLU A 38 8.59 1.74 -5.79
C GLU A 38 8.13 0.77 -4.69
N VAL A 39 8.20 -0.54 -4.92
CA VAL A 39 7.74 -1.56 -3.97
C VAL A 39 8.97 -2.34 -3.53
N LEU A 40 9.27 -2.30 -2.24
CA LEU A 40 10.46 -2.91 -1.64
C LEU A 40 10.01 -3.78 -0.46
N GLY A 41 10.42 -5.05 -0.44
CA GLY A 41 10.28 -5.87 0.76
C GLY A 41 11.31 -5.44 1.80
N ILE A 42 10.87 -5.18 3.03
CA ILE A 42 11.79 -4.95 4.15
C ILE A 42 12.39 -6.31 4.50
N SER A 43 13.73 -6.39 4.44
CA SER A 43 14.45 -7.62 4.78
C SER A 43 14.46 -7.81 6.30
N GLY A 44 14.49 -9.06 6.78
CA GLY A 44 14.42 -9.38 8.22
C GLY A 44 15.45 -8.69 9.12
N ARG A 45 16.55 -8.18 8.56
CA ARG A 45 17.55 -7.38 9.29
C ARG A 45 17.02 -5.99 9.70
N GLU A 46 16.21 -5.33 8.87
CA GLU A 46 15.54 -4.07 9.23
C GLU A 46 14.39 -4.31 10.23
N GLN A 47 13.74 -5.48 10.16
CA GLN A 47 12.65 -5.85 11.07
C GLN A 47 13.14 -6.05 12.51
N LEU A 48 14.34 -6.61 12.69
CA LEU A 48 14.98 -6.77 13.99
C LEU A 48 15.26 -5.41 14.66
N GLN A 49 15.65 -4.40 13.86
CA GLN A 49 15.93 -3.05 14.36
C GLN A 49 14.65 -2.28 14.73
N SER A 50 13.52 -2.60 14.10
CA SER A 50 12.23 -1.97 14.36
C SER A 50 11.50 -2.54 15.59
N GLY A 51 12.02 -3.59 16.23
CA GLY A 51 11.40 -4.20 17.42
C GLY A 51 10.02 -4.84 17.17
N ALA A 52 9.66 -5.07 15.90
CA ALA A 52 8.36 -5.63 15.55
C ALA A 52 8.34 -7.15 15.84
N GLU A 53 7.65 -7.54 16.90
CA GLU A 53 7.51 -8.93 17.39
C GLU A 53 6.81 -9.87 16.39
N THR A 54 6.16 -9.32 15.36
CA THR A 54 5.46 -10.12 14.35
C THR A 54 6.35 -10.36 13.15
N ALA A 55 6.69 -11.63 12.88
CA ALA A 55 7.43 -12.14 11.71
C ALA A 55 6.67 -12.00 10.37
N GLN A 56 5.91 -10.92 10.16
CA GLN A 56 5.22 -10.66 8.91
C GLN A 56 6.09 -9.80 7.99
N ALA A 57 6.20 -10.19 6.73
CA ALA A 57 6.95 -9.45 5.73
C ALA A 57 6.35 -8.06 5.52
N THR A 58 7.00 -7.06 6.11
CA THR A 58 6.66 -5.64 5.89
C THR A 58 7.13 -5.23 4.51
N ILE A 59 6.24 -4.61 3.73
CA ILE A 59 6.49 -4.15 2.37
C ILE A 59 6.41 -2.63 2.40
N ARG A 60 7.52 -1.99 2.04
CA ARG A 60 7.63 -0.54 1.96
C ARG A 60 7.34 -0.09 0.53
N VAL A 61 6.36 0.78 0.38
CA VAL A 61 5.95 1.33 -0.90
C VAL A 61 6.22 2.83 -0.93
N TRP A 62 7.02 3.30 -1.88
CA TRP A 62 7.21 4.72 -2.13
C TRP A 62 6.36 5.18 -3.29
N VAL A 63 5.63 6.27 -3.11
CA VAL A 63 4.84 6.91 -4.17
C VAL A 63 5.14 8.40 -4.22
N ARG A 64 4.71 9.08 -5.30
CA ARG A 64 4.73 10.55 -5.33
C ARG A 64 3.77 11.08 -4.26
N PHE A 65 4.08 12.24 -3.69
CA PHE A 65 3.21 12.86 -2.70
C PHE A 65 1.79 13.07 -3.23
N ARG A 66 0.80 12.55 -2.50
CA ARG A 66 -0.62 12.61 -2.81
C ARG A 66 -1.46 12.40 -1.56
N ARG A 67 -2.55 13.15 -1.44
CA ARG A 67 -3.46 13.11 -0.27
C ARG A 67 -4.63 12.12 -0.39
N ASP A 68 -4.63 11.34 -1.46
CA ASP A 68 -5.71 10.43 -1.86
C ASP A 68 -5.56 9.03 -1.22
N VAL A 69 -4.39 8.72 -0.66
CA VAL A 69 -4.11 7.44 -0.01
C VAL A 69 -4.28 7.61 1.49
N THR A 70 -5.09 6.75 2.11
CA THR A 70 -5.34 6.75 3.55
C THR A 70 -4.94 5.41 4.17
N ALA A 71 -4.85 5.34 5.50
CA ALA A 71 -4.54 4.09 6.19
C ALA A 71 -5.62 3.00 6.01
N ALA A 72 -6.84 3.39 5.64
CA ALA A 72 -7.95 2.47 5.35
C ALA A 72 -7.90 1.90 3.92
N SER A 73 -7.08 2.48 3.05
CA SER A 73 -6.92 2.00 1.68
C SER A 73 -6.06 0.73 1.64
N ARG A 74 -6.27 -0.11 0.62
CA ARG A 74 -5.37 -1.23 0.28
C ARG A 74 -4.62 -0.90 -1.02
N LEU A 75 -3.47 -1.53 -1.26
CA LEU A 75 -2.70 -1.36 -2.49
C LEU A 75 -2.57 -2.69 -3.23
N LYS A 76 -3.08 -2.76 -4.45
CA LYS A 76 -2.95 -3.93 -5.33
C LYS A 76 -1.77 -3.72 -6.27
N VAL A 77 -0.76 -4.58 -6.21
CA VAL A 77 0.45 -4.43 -7.02
C VAL A 77 0.23 -5.08 -8.39
N LEU A 78 0.35 -4.30 -9.47
CA LEU A 78 0.16 -4.79 -10.84
C LEU A 78 1.45 -5.25 -11.52
N THR A 79 2.60 -4.75 -11.07
CA THR A 79 3.92 -5.12 -11.62
C THR A 79 4.99 -4.98 -10.54
N GLY A 80 6.06 -5.77 -10.65
CA GLY A 80 7.14 -5.83 -9.68
C GLY A 80 7.23 -7.17 -8.94
N PRO A 81 8.04 -7.24 -7.87
CA PRO A 81 8.28 -8.47 -7.13
C PRO A 81 7.03 -9.02 -6.43
N PHE A 82 6.04 -8.17 -6.14
CA PHE A 82 4.78 -8.54 -5.48
C PHE A 82 3.58 -8.51 -6.43
N LYS A 83 3.77 -8.70 -7.74
CA LYS A 83 2.68 -8.66 -8.74
C LYS A 83 1.53 -9.59 -8.34
N GLY A 84 0.31 -9.05 -8.28
CA GLY A 84 -0.92 -9.76 -7.91
C GLY A 84 -1.21 -9.74 -6.41
N ALA A 85 -0.27 -9.29 -5.57
CA ALA A 85 -0.50 -9.20 -4.13
C ALA A 85 -1.34 -7.96 -3.78
N VAL A 86 -2.21 -8.13 -2.79
CA VAL A 86 -2.94 -7.04 -2.14
C VAL A 86 -2.24 -6.74 -0.82
N LEU A 87 -1.77 -5.50 -0.70
CA LEU A 87 -1.04 -5.00 0.44
C LEU A 87 -1.97 -4.19 1.33
N ASN A 88 -2.00 -4.53 2.60
CA ASN A 88 -2.77 -3.80 3.60
C ASN A 88 -1.87 -2.72 4.21
N ILE A 89 -2.33 -1.47 4.19
CA ILE A 89 -1.60 -0.37 4.80
C ILE A 89 -1.68 -0.52 6.32
N ILE A 90 -0.53 -0.53 7.01
CA ILE A 90 -0.47 -0.73 8.46
C ILE A 90 -0.38 0.58 9.25
N CYS A 91 0.09 1.64 8.60
CA CYS A 91 0.37 2.93 9.21
C CYS A 91 -0.07 4.04 8.24
N PRO A 92 -0.57 5.20 8.72
CA PRO A 92 -0.80 6.35 7.86
C PRO A 92 0.43 6.68 7.01
N PRO A 93 0.24 7.05 5.73
CA PRO A 93 1.34 7.32 4.82
C PRO A 93 2.14 8.53 5.28
N ILE A 94 3.45 8.34 5.46
CA ILE A 94 4.36 9.33 6.02
C ILE A 94 4.98 10.15 4.89
N PRO A 95 4.78 11.48 4.85
CA PRO A 95 5.44 12.32 3.85
C PRO A 95 6.93 12.44 4.16
N ASP A 96 7.74 12.43 3.10
CA ASP A 96 9.15 12.81 3.17
C ASP A 96 9.29 14.26 3.67
N SER A 97 10.42 14.62 4.30
CA SER A 97 10.65 15.98 4.82
C SER A 97 10.51 17.10 3.77
N LYS A 98 10.62 16.78 2.48
CA LYS A 98 10.40 17.73 1.37
C LYS A 98 9.00 17.66 0.75
N ALA A 99 8.10 16.84 1.29
CA ALA A 99 6.77 16.55 0.76
C ALA A 99 6.76 16.15 -0.73
N THR A 100 7.84 15.53 -1.21
CA THR A 100 7.97 15.11 -2.62
C THR A 100 7.49 13.68 -2.85
N ARG A 101 7.55 12.86 -1.80
CA ARG A 101 7.23 11.43 -1.80
C ARG A 101 6.48 11.05 -0.53
N LEU A 102 5.75 9.95 -0.59
CA LEU A 102 5.13 9.31 0.56
C LEU A 102 5.72 7.92 0.74
N GLU A 103 6.11 7.63 1.97
CA GLU A 103 6.43 6.29 2.43
C GLU A 103 5.15 5.64 2.95
N ILE A 104 4.83 4.47 2.43
CA ILE A 104 3.67 3.68 2.83
C ILE A 104 4.18 2.33 3.31
N LEU A 105 4.03 2.08 4.59
CA LEU A 105 4.30 0.78 5.17
C LEU A 105 3.07 -0.09 5.02
N CYS A 106 3.25 -1.24 4.38
CA CYS A 106 2.20 -2.21 4.15
C CYS A 106 2.63 -3.57 4.71
N LYS A 107 1.66 -4.43 4.99
CA LYS A 107 1.88 -5.86 5.20
C LYS A 107 1.26 -6.63 4.05
N ASN A 108 1.84 -7.79 3.73
CA ASN A 108 1.20 -8.68 2.77
C ASN A 108 -0.12 -9.18 3.37
N GLY A 109 -1.24 -8.79 2.77
CA GLY A 109 -2.58 -9.21 3.17
C GLY A 109 -2.88 -10.59 2.62
N ALA A 110 -2.09 -11.60 3.01
CA ALA A 110 -2.52 -12.98 2.86
C ALA A 110 -3.62 -13.22 3.89
N GLU A 111 -4.85 -12.84 3.55
CA GLU A 111 -6.05 -13.36 4.21
C GLU A 111 -6.05 -14.86 3.89
N LYS A 112 -5.64 -15.68 4.85
CA LYS A 112 -5.77 -17.14 4.85
C LYS A 112 -6.61 -17.53 6.04
#